data_AF-A0A3D0XHV1-F1
#
_entry.id   AF-A0A3D0XHV1-F1
#
_cell.length_a   1.000
_cell.length_b   1.000
_cell.length_c   1.000
_cell.angle_alpha   90.00
_cell.angle_beta   90.00
_cell.angle_gamma   90.00
#
_symmetry.space_group_name_H-M   'P 1'
#
loop_
_entity.id
_entity.type
_entity.pdbx_description
1 polymer ?
#
loop_
_entity_poly.entity_id
_entity_poly.type
_entity_poly.pdbx_seq_one_letter_code
_entity_poly.pdbx_strand_id
1 'polypeptide(L)'
;MAANKHNYDESKIKTLSSLEHIRLRTGMYIGRIGDGSHYDDGAYILLKEVIDNAIDEYIMGFGREVRIDIEDNQVRVRDFGRGI
;
A
#
# COMPACT_ATOMS: atom_id res chain seq x y z
N MET A 1 3.40 2.05 49.84
CA MET A 1 3.87 2.20 48.44
C MET A 1 2.81 2.97 47.69
N ALA A 2 3.11 4.19 47.23
CA ALA A 2 2.13 5.01 46.52
C ALA A 2 1.85 4.40 45.14
N ALA A 3 0.58 4.16 44.83
CA ALA A 3 0.15 3.72 43.51
C ALA A 3 0.55 4.79 42.48
N ASN A 4 1.35 4.41 41.48
CA ASN A 4 1.65 5.29 40.36
C ASN A 4 0.31 5.63 39.67
N LYS A 5 -0.14 6.88 39.81
CA LYS A 5 -1.30 7.38 39.05
C LYS A 5 -0.94 7.22 37.57
N HIS A 6 -1.64 6.34 36.87
CA HIS A 6 -1.57 6.28 35.41
C HIS A 6 -2.01 7.64 34.87
N ASN A 7 -1.04 8.46 34.46
CA ASN A 7 -1.28 9.79 33.94
C ASN A 7 -1.69 9.67 32.47
N TYR A 8 -2.96 9.34 32.26
CA TYR A 8 -3.61 9.32 30.96
C TYR A 8 -4.37 10.63 30.79
N ASP A 9 -3.70 11.60 30.18
CA ASP A 9 -4.25 12.91 29.83
C ASP A 9 -4.36 13.06 28.31
N GLU A 10 -4.95 14.16 27.84
CA GLU A 10 -5.18 14.44 26.42
C GLU A 10 -3.90 14.39 25.58
N SER A 11 -2.73 14.70 26.17
CA SER A 11 -1.43 14.64 25.49
C SER A 11 -1.04 13.24 25.04
N LYS A 12 -1.70 12.19 25.59
CA LYS A 12 -1.49 10.79 25.20
C LYS A 12 -2.30 10.38 23.97
N ILE A 13 -3.30 11.17 23.57
CA ILE A 13 -4.05 10.95 22.34
C ILE A 13 -3.24 11.54 21.17
N LYS A 14 -2.96 10.71 20.17
CA LYS A 14 -2.26 11.14 18.96
C LYS A 14 -3.18 11.00 17.75
N THR A 15 -3.39 12.10 17.06
CA THR A 15 -3.99 12.12 15.73
C THR A 15 -2.87 12.03 14.70
N LEU A 16 -2.96 11.06 13.80
CA LEU A 16 -2.01 10.89 12.70
C LEU A 16 -2.65 11.38 11.41
N SER A 17 -1.85 11.96 10.52
CA SER A 17 -2.32 12.26 9.17
C SER A 17 -2.61 10.96 8.38
N SER A 18 -3.30 11.11 7.24
CA SER A 18 -3.68 9.98 6.40
C SER A 18 -2.48 9.14 5.95
N LEU A 19 -1.34 9.75 5.65
CA LEU A 19 -0.14 8.99 5.24
C LEU A 19 0.62 8.40 6.42
N GLU A 20 0.66 9.10 7.55
CA GLU A 20 1.41 8.66 8.73
C GLU A 20 0.81 7.38 9.33
N HIS A 21 -0.52 7.27 9.41
CA HIS A 21 -1.12 6.05 9.96
C HIS A 21 -0.92 4.84 9.05
N ILE A 22 -0.95 5.02 7.72
CA ILE A 22 -0.66 3.95 6.74
C ILE A 22 0.79 3.47 6.90
N ARG A 23 1.75 4.40 7.04
CA ARG A 23 3.16 4.05 7.24
C ARG A 23 3.43 3.43 8.61
N LEU A 24 2.76 3.89 9.67
CA LEU A 24 2.93 3.34 11.01
C LEU A 24 2.32 1.94 11.18
N ARG A 25 1.25 1.67 10.43
CA ARG A 25 0.47 0.43 10.49
C ARG A 25 0.37 -0.24 9.12
N THR A 26 1.50 -0.29 8.40
CA THR A 26 1.56 -0.77 7.01
C THR A 26 0.96 -2.15 6.82
N GLY A 27 1.13 -3.05 7.80
CA GLY A 27 0.56 -4.39 7.69
C GLY A 27 -0.97 -4.46 7.69
N MET A 28 -1.66 -3.41 8.15
CA MET A 28 -3.11 -3.31 8.02
C MET A 28 -3.56 -3.08 6.57
N TYR A 29 -2.68 -2.51 5.73
CA TYR A 29 -2.99 -2.12 4.34
C TYR A 29 -2.46 -3.12 3.32
N ILE A 30 -1.23 -3.61 3.52
CA ILE A 30 -0.56 -4.49 2.55
C ILE A 30 -0.24 -5.88 3.11
N GLY A 31 -0.72 -6.20 4.32
CA GLY A 31 -0.50 -7.50 4.95
C GLY A 31 0.92 -7.67 5.49
N ARG A 32 1.58 -8.77 5.14
CA ARG A 32 2.91 -9.10 5.65
C ARG A 32 3.96 -8.18 5.05
N ILE A 33 4.79 -7.53 5.87
CA ILE A 33 5.99 -6.85 5.38
C ILE A 33 7.06 -7.92 5.17
N GLY A 34 7.73 -7.90 4.02
CA GLY A 34 8.80 -8.83 3.69
C GLY A 34 9.72 -8.28 2.60
N ASP A 35 10.69 -9.09 2.21
CA ASP A 35 11.71 -8.77 1.21
C ASP A 35 11.32 -9.24 -0.21
N GLY A 36 10.13 -9.82 -0.37
CA GLY A 36 9.68 -10.39 -1.64
C GLY A 36 10.07 -11.85 -1.80
N SER A 37 10.66 -12.48 -0.78
CA SER A 37 10.93 -13.93 -0.79
C SER A 37 9.66 -14.78 -0.70
N HIS A 38 8.56 -14.21 -0.17
CA HIS A 38 7.28 -14.90 -0.02
C HIS A 38 6.18 -14.25 -0.85
N TYR A 39 5.32 -15.04 -1.50
CA TYR A 39 4.27 -14.53 -2.38
C TYR A 39 3.21 -13.67 -1.65
N ASP A 40 3.05 -13.87 -0.34
CA ASP A 40 2.19 -13.05 0.53
C ASP A 40 2.85 -11.74 1.02
N ASP A 41 4.09 -11.47 0.63
CA ASP A 41 4.75 -10.22 1.02
C ASP A 41 4.08 -9.02 0.34
N GLY A 42 3.92 -7.94 1.10
CA GLY A 42 3.16 -6.76 0.71
C GLY A 42 3.70 -6.03 -0.51
N ALA A 43 4.94 -6.28 -0.93
CA ALA A 43 5.47 -5.81 -2.21
C ALA A 43 4.62 -6.30 -3.39
N TYR A 44 4.12 -7.53 -3.33
CA TYR A 44 3.23 -8.07 -4.36
C TYR A 44 1.82 -7.49 -4.29
N ILE A 45 1.33 -7.15 -3.09
CA ILE A 45 0.06 -6.43 -2.94
C ILE A 45 0.17 -5.04 -3.57
N LEU A 46 1.23 -4.28 -3.25
CA LEU A 46 1.48 -2.96 -3.85
C LEU A 46 1.51 -3.02 -5.38
N LEU A 47 2.16 -4.05 -5.95
CA LEU A 47 2.17 -4.25 -7.40
C LEU A 47 0.77 -4.56 -7.94
N LYS A 48 0.02 -5.45 -7.28
CA LYS A 48 -1.35 -5.81 -7.67
C LYS A 48 -2.27 -4.60 -7.68
N GLU A 49 -2.23 -3.73 -6.67
CA GLU A 49 -3.07 -2.53 -6.63
C GLU A 49 -2.87 -1.62 -7.85
N VAL A 50 -1.63 -1.50 -8.37
CA VAL A 50 -1.36 -0.73 -9.59
C VAL A 50 -1.87 -1.46 -10.84
N ILE A 51 -1.69 -2.77 -10.90
CA ILE A 51 -2.19 -3.60 -12.01
C ILE A 51 -3.73 -3.59 -12.04
N ASP A 52 -4.39 -3.67 -10.88
CA ASP A 52 -5.84 -3.73 -10.79
C ASP A 52 -6.47 -2.43 -11.33
N ASN A 53 -5.90 -1.26 -11.02
CA ASN A 53 -6.31 0.01 -11.65
C ASN A 53 -6.16 0.01 -13.18
N ALA A 54 -5.09 -0.61 -13.70
CA ALA A 54 -4.89 -0.76 -15.15
C ALA A 54 -5.90 -1.74 -15.78
N ILE A 55 -6.24 -2.82 -15.07
CA ILE A 55 -7.25 -3.80 -15.48
C ILE A 55 -8.65 -3.20 -15.45
N ASP A 56 -8.97 -2.32 -14.50
CA ASP A 56 -10.24 -1.60 -14.46
C ASP A 56 -10.45 -0.79 -15.75
N GLU A 57 -9.43 -0.06 -16.23
CA GLU A 57 -9.49 0.65 -17.52
C GLU A 57 -9.70 -0.31 -18.70
N TYR A 58 -9.08 -1.49 -18.68
CA TYR A 58 -9.28 -2.52 -19.71
C TYR A 58 -10.70 -3.07 -19.69
N ILE A 59 -11.24 -3.41 -18.51
CA ILE A 59 -12.61 -3.92 -18.33
C ILE A 59 -13.64 -2.89 -18.80
N MET A 60 -13.37 -1.61 -18.55
CA MET A 60 -14.22 -0.51 -19.02
C MET A 60 -14.07 -0.22 -20.52
N GLY A 61 -13.18 -0.92 -21.24
CA GLY A 61 -12.98 -0.79 -22.68
C GLY A 61 -12.12 0.38 -23.10
N PHE A 62 -11.42 1.02 -22.17
CA PHE A 62 -10.56 2.18 -22.45
C PHE A 62 -9.09 1.83 -22.61
N GLY A 63 -8.66 0.67 -22.11
CA GLY A 63 -7.34 0.09 -22.33
C GLY A 63 -7.40 -1.16 -23.19
N ARG A 64 -6.30 -1.47 -23.89
CA ARG A 64 -6.17 -2.68 -24.74
C ARG A 64 -4.95 -3.53 -24.42
N GLU A 65 -4.02 -2.98 -23.65
CA GLU A 65 -2.75 -3.59 -23.29
C GLU A 65 -2.36 -3.06 -21.91
N VAL A 66 -1.81 -3.93 -21.07
CA VAL A 66 -1.12 -3.56 -19.85
C VAL A 66 0.29 -4.12 -19.97
N ARG A 67 1.29 -3.25 -19.89
CA ARG A 67 2.71 -3.63 -19.96
C ARG A 67 3.32 -3.56 -18.58
N ILE A 68 4.04 -4.62 -18.22
CA ILE A 68 4.77 -4.72 -16.98
C ILE A 68 6.24 -4.93 -17.33
N ASP A 69 7.06 -3.95 -16.96
CA ASP A 69 8.51 -3.98 -17.15
C ASP A 69 9.19 -4.05 -15.78
N ILE A 70 10.22 -4.88 -15.66
CA ILE A 70 11.01 -5.06 -14.44
C ILE A 70 12.47 -4.76 -14.76
N GLU A 71 13.05 -3.82 -14.02
CA GLU A 71 14.46 -3.43 -14.12
C GLU A 71 15.03 -3.36 -12.70
N ASP A 72 15.90 -4.32 -12.36
CA ASP A 72 16.46 -4.50 -11.01
C ASP A 72 15.37 -4.49 -9.91
N ASN A 73 15.35 -3.44 -9.09
CA ASN A 73 14.41 -3.26 -7.97
C ASN A 73 13.24 -2.34 -8.33
N GLN A 74 13.07 -2.01 -9.61
CA GLN A 74 11.98 -1.17 -10.11
C GLN A 74 11.02 -1.99 -10.95
N VAL A 75 9.73 -1.86 -10.65
CA VAL A 75 8.65 -2.39 -11.49
C VAL A 75 7.87 -1.22 -12.05
N ARG A 76 7.61 -1.24 -13.36
CA ARG A 76 6.81 -0.26 -14.07
C ARG A 76 5.58 -0.94 -14.64
N VAL A 77 4.41 -0.43 -14.27
CA VAL A 77 3.13 -0.83 -14.85
C VAL A 77 2.67 0.31 -15.77
N ARG A 78 2.38 -0.01 -17.02
CA ARG A 78 1.90 0.94 -18.03
C ARG A 78 0.60 0.42 -18.62
N ASP A 79 -0.49 1.13 -18.37
CA ASP A 79 -1.73 0.98 -19.13
C ASP A 79 -1.79 1.96 -20.32
N PHE A 80 -2.78 1.75 -21.16
CA PHE A 80 -3.15 2.64 -22.25
C PHE A 80 -4.63 3.02 -22.16
N GLY A 81 -5.11 3.24 -20.93
CA GLY A 81 -6.45 3.72 -20.60
C GLY A 81 -6.58 5.24 -20.76
N ARG A 82 -7.54 5.83 -20.04
CA ARG A 82 -7.83 7.27 -20.10
C ARG A 82 -6.81 8.14 -19.36
N GLY A 83 -6.00 7.53 -18.50
CA GLY A 83 -5.20 8.24 -17.50
C GLY A 83 -6.00 8.56 -16.24
N ILE A 84 -5.28 8.95 -15.18
CA ILE A 84 -5.86 9.45 -13.92
C ILE A 84 -6.54 10.80 -14.17
#